data_AF-A0A177NNZ8-F1
#
_entry.id   AF-A0A177NNZ8-F1
#
_cell.length_a   1.000
_cell.length_b   1.000
_cell.length_c   1.000
_cell.angle_alpha   90.00
_cell.angle_beta   90.00
_cell.angle_gamma   90.00
#
_symmetry.space_group_name_H-M   'P 1'
#
loop_
_entity.id
_entity.type
_entity.pdbx_description
1 polymer ?
#
loop_
_entity_poly.entity_id
_entity_poly.type
_entity_poly.pdbx_seq_one_letter_code
_entity_poly.pdbx_strand_id
1 'polypeptide(L)'
;MKKSFVFTVGAALIALSGQVAANEQEEIGAKIYERAFGRGCGACHDISSNPQLKELIKAGKLPKDQFTKVVKEGKNGMPKATAAIMEVGPVKKAGYTEDQAIDAIYAYLSK
;
A
#
# COMPACT_ATOMS: atom_id res chain seq x y z
N MET A 1 8.11 -31.74 33.98
CA MET A 1 7.22 -30.65 33.48
C MET A 1 8.03 -29.36 33.32
N LYS A 2 8.72 -29.15 32.19
CA LYS A 2 9.46 -27.89 31.90
C LYS A 2 9.49 -27.50 30.41
N LYS A 3 8.92 -28.32 29.51
CA LYS A 3 9.05 -28.15 28.04
C LYS A 3 7.88 -27.45 27.36
N SER A 4 6.74 -27.31 28.04
CA SER A 4 5.51 -26.78 27.42
C SER A 4 5.45 -25.25 27.39
N PHE A 5 6.23 -24.54 28.20
CA PHE A 5 6.15 -23.07 28.30
C PHE A 5 6.89 -22.33 27.17
N VAL A 6 7.91 -22.97 26.58
CA VAL A 6 8.75 -22.36 25.53
C VAL A 6 8.00 -22.29 24.19
N PHE A 7 7.07 -23.21 23.92
CA PHE A 7 6.37 -23.28 22.64
C PHE A 7 5.27 -22.21 22.52
N THR A 8 4.61 -21.84 23.61
CA THR A 8 3.50 -20.87 23.59
C THR A 8 3.98 -19.42 23.46
N VAL A 9 5.14 -19.07 24.03
CA VAL A 9 5.71 -17.71 23.93
C VAL A 9 6.26 -17.43 22.52
N GLY A 10 6.84 -18.44 21.86
CA GLY A 10 7.36 -18.29 20.50
C GLY A 10 6.26 -17.99 19.47
N ALA A 11 5.13 -18.68 19.54
CA ALA A 11 4.00 -18.45 18.64
C ALA A 11 3.35 -17.06 18.83
N ALA A 12 3.28 -16.56 20.07
CA ALA A 12 2.73 -15.24 20.37
C ALA A 12 3.59 -14.10 19.80
N LEU A 13 4.92 -14.21 19.88
CA LEU A 13 5.85 -13.19 19.34
C LEU A 13 5.80 -13.11 17.80
N ILE A 14 5.65 -14.26 17.13
CA ILE A 14 5.54 -14.31 15.66
C ILE A 14 4.22 -13.68 15.20
N ALA A 15 3.12 -14.00 15.88
CA ALA A 15 1.81 -13.42 15.57
C ALA A 15 1.80 -11.88 15.75
N LEU A 16 2.40 -11.38 16.84
CA LEU A 16 2.47 -9.95 17.11
C LEU A 16 3.33 -9.21 16.08
N SER A 17 4.44 -9.80 15.64
CA SER A 17 5.31 -9.23 14.62
C SER A 17 4.61 -9.11 13.25
N GLY A 18 3.79 -10.10 12.89
CA GLY A 18 3.00 -10.06 11.64
C GLY A 18 1.91 -8.97 11.66
N GLN A 19 1.27 -8.74 12.81
CA GLN A 19 0.27 -7.68 12.97
C GLN A 19 0.89 -6.29 12.84
N VAL A 20 2.09 -6.09 13.41
CA VAL A 20 2.81 -4.81 13.29
C VAL A 20 3.19 -4.53 11.83
N ALA A 21 3.71 -5.51 11.11
CA ALA A 21 4.08 -5.35 9.71
C ALA A 21 2.87 -5.04 8.81
N ALA A 22 1.73 -5.70 9.04
CA ALA A 22 0.50 -5.43 8.30
C ALA A 22 -0.05 -4.01 8.56
N ASN A 23 0.00 -3.56 9.82
CA ASN A 23 -0.42 -2.20 10.19
C ASN A 23 0.50 -1.14 9.58
N GLU A 24 1.81 -1.36 9.60
CA GLU A 24 2.77 -0.45 8.96
C GLU A 24 2.52 -0.34 7.45
N GLN A 25 2.36 -1.46 6.75
CA GLN A 25 2.11 -1.46 5.30
C GLN A 25 0.85 -0.66 4.95
N GLU A 26 -0.21 -0.83 5.73
CA GLU A 26 -1.45 -0.09 5.54
C GLU A 26 -1.27 1.41 5.82
N GLU A 27 -0.61 1.77 6.92
CA GLU A 27 -0.35 3.16 7.27
C GLU A 27 0.46 3.85 6.17
N ILE A 28 1.54 3.20 5.69
CA ILE A 28 2.36 3.70 4.60
C ILE A 28 1.51 3.85 3.32
N GLY A 29 0.67 2.87 3.00
CA GLY A 29 -0.24 2.93 1.85
C GLY A 29 -1.18 4.14 1.90
N ALA A 30 -1.79 4.38 3.06
CA ALA A 30 -2.64 5.56 3.29
C ALA A 30 -1.84 6.86 3.13
N LYS A 31 -0.63 6.94 3.70
CA LYS A 31 0.22 8.13 3.59
C LYS A 31 0.66 8.41 2.16
N ILE A 32 0.91 7.39 1.36
CA ILE A 32 1.19 7.57 -0.06
C ILE A 32 -0.05 8.12 -0.77
N TYR A 33 -1.22 7.52 -0.54
CA TYR A 33 -2.47 7.95 -1.14
C TYR A 33 -2.80 9.42 -0.82
N GLU A 34 -2.51 9.87 0.40
CA GLU A 34 -2.73 11.25 0.84
C GLU A 34 -1.70 12.26 0.30
N ARG A 35 -0.46 11.83 0.01
CA ARG A 35 0.68 12.77 -0.14
C ARG A 35 1.42 12.71 -1.45
N ALA A 36 1.30 11.62 -2.23
CA ALA A 36 1.96 11.52 -3.53
C ALA A 36 1.62 12.74 -4.40
N PHE A 37 2.58 13.22 -5.20
CA PHE A 37 2.44 14.46 -5.99
C PHE A 37 2.16 15.74 -5.17
N GLY A 38 2.35 15.72 -3.85
CA GLY A 38 2.07 16.86 -2.97
C GLY A 38 0.58 17.13 -2.69
N ARG A 39 -0.33 16.38 -3.34
CA ARG A 39 -1.80 16.52 -3.19
C ARG A 39 -2.54 15.19 -3.02
N GLY A 40 -1.81 14.09 -3.07
CA GLY A 40 -2.35 12.74 -3.00
C GLY A 40 -2.91 12.21 -4.32
N CYS A 41 -3.11 10.90 -4.34
CA CYS A 41 -3.82 10.18 -5.40
C CYS A 41 -5.31 10.55 -5.43
N GLY A 42 -5.90 10.85 -4.26
CA GLY A 42 -7.32 11.23 -4.12
C GLY A 42 -7.72 12.48 -4.92
N ALA A 43 -6.79 13.43 -5.11
CA ALA A 43 -7.04 14.62 -5.93
C ALA A 43 -7.48 14.29 -7.38
N CYS A 44 -7.09 13.12 -7.89
CA CYS A 44 -7.57 12.62 -9.18
C CYS A 44 -8.56 11.46 -9.04
N HIS A 45 -8.53 10.66 -7.97
CA HIS A 45 -9.29 9.41 -7.90
C HIS A 45 -10.55 9.48 -7.04
N ASP A 46 -10.74 10.53 -6.25
CA ASP A 46 -11.95 10.75 -5.43
C ASP A 46 -12.97 11.67 -6.14
N ILE A 47 -12.79 11.90 -7.46
CA ILE A 47 -13.74 12.66 -8.30
C ILE A 47 -14.45 11.71 -9.28
N SER A 48 -15.74 11.97 -9.54
CA SER A 48 -16.60 11.06 -10.31
C SER A 48 -16.14 10.82 -11.76
N SER A 49 -15.37 11.73 -12.33
CA SER A 49 -14.92 11.65 -13.73
C SER A 49 -13.76 10.68 -13.94
N ASN A 50 -13.14 10.19 -12.87
CA ASN A 50 -11.95 9.34 -12.93
C ASN A 50 -12.20 7.97 -12.29
N PRO A 51 -11.35 6.97 -12.59
CA PRO A 51 -11.51 5.61 -12.05
C PRO A 51 -11.54 5.61 -10.52
N GLN A 52 -12.63 5.12 -9.97
CA GLN A 52 -12.86 4.95 -8.52
C GLN A 52 -12.09 3.70 -8.04
N LEU A 53 -10.89 3.92 -7.49
CA LEU A 53 -9.89 2.86 -7.33
C LEU A 53 -10.34 1.78 -6.34
N LYS A 54 -10.90 2.16 -5.19
CA LYS A 54 -11.33 1.22 -4.14
C LYS A 54 -12.41 0.29 -4.67
N GLU A 55 -13.38 0.85 -5.38
CA GLU A 55 -14.51 0.15 -5.98
C GLU A 55 -14.02 -0.84 -7.05
N LEU A 56 -13.11 -0.41 -7.92
CA LEU A 56 -12.55 -1.26 -8.96
C LEU A 56 -11.71 -2.41 -8.40
N ILE A 57 -10.90 -2.14 -7.38
CA ILE A 57 -10.07 -3.16 -6.71
C ILE A 57 -10.96 -4.17 -5.98
N LYS A 58 -11.94 -3.72 -5.18
CA LYS A 58 -12.87 -4.60 -4.46
C LYS A 58 -13.75 -5.42 -5.40
N ALA A 59 -14.11 -4.87 -6.56
CA ALA A 59 -14.85 -5.59 -7.59
C ALA A 59 -13.99 -6.56 -8.41
N GLY A 60 -12.67 -6.66 -8.14
CA GLY A 60 -11.75 -7.50 -8.90
C GLY A 60 -11.48 -7.00 -10.33
N LYS A 61 -11.87 -5.77 -10.66
CA LYS A 61 -11.73 -5.15 -11.99
C LYS A 61 -10.41 -4.43 -12.20
N LEU A 62 -9.64 -4.25 -11.12
CA LEU A 62 -8.29 -3.70 -11.15
C LEU A 62 -7.38 -4.59 -10.29
N PRO A 63 -6.92 -5.74 -10.81
CA PRO A 63 -6.03 -6.63 -10.09
C PRO A 63 -4.65 -5.97 -9.88
N LYS A 64 -3.89 -6.48 -8.91
CA LYS A 64 -2.60 -5.91 -8.47
C LYS A 64 -1.60 -5.74 -9.61
N ASP A 65 -1.47 -6.70 -10.51
CA ASP A 65 -0.57 -6.63 -11.65
C ASP A 65 -0.90 -5.46 -12.59
N GLN A 66 -2.19 -5.26 -12.88
CA GLN A 66 -2.66 -4.15 -13.70
C GLN A 66 -2.49 -2.81 -12.97
N PHE A 67 -2.80 -2.76 -11.67
CA PHE A 67 -2.57 -1.58 -10.84
C PHE A 67 -1.09 -1.17 -10.85
N THR A 68 -0.20 -2.11 -10.56
CA THR A 68 1.26 -1.92 -10.58
C THR A 68 1.72 -1.39 -11.93
N LYS A 69 1.27 -2.00 -13.02
CA LYS A 69 1.62 -1.56 -14.37
C LYS A 69 1.21 -0.10 -14.60
N VAL A 70 -0.02 0.27 -14.26
CA VAL A 70 -0.52 1.64 -14.45
C VAL A 70 0.22 2.65 -13.57
N VAL A 71 0.58 2.29 -12.34
CA VAL A 71 1.38 3.16 -11.46
C VAL A 71 2.78 3.41 -12.02
N LYS A 72 3.42 2.38 -12.59
CA LYS A 72 4.76 2.46 -13.19
C LYS A 72 4.78 3.15 -14.55
N GLU A 73 3.75 2.94 -15.36
CA GLU A 73 3.74 3.38 -16.76
C GLU A 73 2.92 4.66 -17.00
N GLY A 74 1.95 4.95 -16.13
CA GLY A 74 0.88 5.91 -16.41
C GLY A 74 -0.16 5.35 -17.39
N LYS A 75 -1.32 6.01 -17.49
CA LYS A 75 -2.39 5.63 -18.43
C LYS A 75 -3.37 6.77 -18.65
N ASN A 76 -3.74 7.05 -19.90
CA ASN A 76 -4.84 7.97 -20.25
C ASN A 76 -4.80 9.32 -19.51
N GLY A 77 -3.63 9.97 -19.47
CA GLY A 77 -3.45 11.26 -18.78
C GLY A 77 -3.04 11.15 -17.30
N MET A 78 -3.08 9.95 -16.71
CA MET A 78 -2.40 9.69 -15.43
C MET A 78 -0.88 9.65 -15.66
N PRO A 79 -0.08 10.49 -14.97
CA PRO A 79 1.38 10.43 -15.05
C PRO A 79 1.91 9.18 -14.33
N LYS A 80 3.16 8.79 -14.67
CA LYS A 80 3.91 7.80 -13.88
C LYS A 80 4.01 8.27 -12.43
N ALA A 81 3.69 7.41 -11.48
CA ALA A 81 3.58 7.79 -10.08
C ALA A 81 4.74 7.29 -9.21
N THR A 82 5.60 6.40 -9.70
CA THR A 82 6.67 5.78 -8.89
C THR A 82 7.61 6.79 -8.25
N ALA A 83 8.14 7.75 -9.00
CA ALA A 83 9.00 8.80 -8.44
C ALA A 83 8.27 9.61 -7.35
N ALA A 84 7.02 10.01 -7.61
CA ALA A 84 6.22 10.78 -6.68
C ALA A 84 5.88 10.00 -5.40
N ILE A 85 5.69 8.68 -5.51
CA ILE A 85 5.49 7.76 -4.39
C ILE A 85 6.77 7.65 -3.56
N MET A 86 7.92 7.44 -4.21
CA MET A 86 9.20 7.29 -3.52
C MET A 86 9.68 8.57 -2.84
N GLU A 87 9.18 9.73 -3.26
CA GLU A 87 9.44 11.01 -2.59
C GLU A 87 8.65 11.20 -1.28
N VAL A 88 7.66 10.36 -0.99
CA VAL A 88 6.86 10.44 0.23
C VAL A 88 7.72 10.08 1.46
N GLY A 89 7.86 11.02 2.40
CA GLY A 89 8.72 10.88 3.57
C GLY A 89 8.55 9.56 4.36
N PRO A 90 7.31 9.13 4.68
CA PRO A 90 7.06 7.81 5.28
C PRO A 90 7.64 6.63 4.50
N VAL A 91 7.59 6.64 3.16
CA VAL A 91 8.17 5.59 2.31
C VAL A 91 9.69 5.55 2.47
N LYS A 92 10.33 6.73 2.41
CA LYS A 92 11.79 6.87 2.63
C LYS A 92 12.19 6.39 4.01
N LYS A 93 11.44 6.77 5.04
CA LYS A 93 11.70 6.40 6.44
C LYS A 93 11.56 4.89 6.67
N ALA A 94 10.57 4.26 6.05
CA ALA A 94 10.36 2.82 6.11
C ALA A 94 11.37 2.02 5.26
N GLY A 95 12.14 2.70 4.39
CA GLY A 95 13.11 2.05 3.52
C GLY A 95 12.48 1.16 2.44
N TYR A 96 11.24 1.45 2.05
CA TYR A 96 10.51 0.64 1.08
C TYR A 96 11.16 0.73 -0.29
N THR A 97 11.13 -0.38 -1.03
CA THR A 97 11.34 -0.38 -2.48
C THR A 97 10.10 0.16 -3.20
N GLU A 98 10.25 0.45 -4.49
CA GLU A 98 9.11 0.83 -5.34
C GLU A 98 7.98 -0.21 -5.27
N ASP A 99 8.31 -1.51 -5.38
CA ASP A 99 7.30 -2.57 -5.34
C ASP A 99 6.62 -2.68 -3.97
N GLN A 100 7.36 -2.50 -2.87
CA GLN A 100 6.78 -2.49 -1.53
C GLN A 100 5.84 -1.30 -1.33
N ALA A 101 6.19 -0.13 -1.86
CA ALA A 101 5.35 1.06 -1.80
C ALA A 101 4.07 0.88 -2.63
N ILE A 102 4.16 0.27 -3.81
CA ILE A 102 2.98 -0.05 -4.63
C ILE A 102 2.08 -1.07 -3.92
N ASP A 103 2.66 -2.10 -3.32
CA ASP A 103 1.93 -3.10 -2.54
C ASP A 103 1.21 -2.48 -1.34
N ALA A 104 1.85 -1.52 -0.67
CA ALA A 104 1.26 -0.77 0.43
C ALA A 104 0.01 0.02 0.00
N ILE A 105 0.08 0.75 -1.11
CA ILE A 105 -1.07 1.48 -1.65
C ILE A 105 -2.19 0.51 -2.03
N TYR A 106 -1.87 -0.59 -2.70
CA TYR A 106 -2.85 -1.58 -3.13
C TYR A 106 -3.53 -2.22 -1.91
N ALA A 107 -2.77 -2.57 -0.87
CA ALA A 107 -3.29 -3.11 0.39
C ALA A 107 -4.24 -2.11 1.07
N TYR A 108 -3.87 -0.83 1.15
CA TYR A 108 -4.73 0.22 1.68
C TYR A 108 -6.04 0.36 0.89
N LEU A 109 -5.98 0.33 -0.45
CA LEU A 109 -7.16 0.47 -1.31
C LEU A 109 -8.06 -0.77 -1.35
N SER A 110 -7.51 -1.94 -0.98
CA SER A 110 -8.24 -3.21 -0.97
C SER A 110 -9.16 -3.40 0.25
N LYS A 111 -9.03 -2.54 1.27
CA LYS A 111 -9.88 -2.56 2.46
C LYS A 111 -11.22 -1.89 2.23
#